data_AF-A0A9E5J645-F1
#
_entry.id   AF-A0A9E5J645-F1
#
_cell.length_a   1.000
_cell.length_b   1.000
_cell.length_c   1.000
_cell.angle_alpha   90.00
_cell.angle_beta   90.00
_cell.angle_gamma   90.00
#
_symmetry.space_group_name_H-M   'P 1'
#
loop_
_entity.id
_entity.type
_entity.pdbx_description
1 polymer ?
#
loop_
_entity_poly.entity_id
_entity_poly.type
_entity_poly.pdbx_seq_one_letter_code
_entity_poly.pdbx_strand_id
1 'polypeptide(L)'
;RRKNAILTSIISQVTPSESSLIKRVALEPVFLNHLIKAMGIKGVKKVVMHEPLTNLRKVISIVVDRKMPQTEVWRALYGAASLLRSGGKMVIAVNEDIDPDNADALLWAMSYRANFALDLQVLQNRDPGHGPRSPRNGGMDSSLLIDATLKDDFPPIALPKKEFMENAKAIWEELGLPKLKPESPWFGYSLGDWSERNEQMAQRAVKGDYFITGEEIAKMRRKDVAMNTEIKHVMAHEGRQALPEKSKAKAKAKVNVKMTAKAKKSTENNKVR
;
A
#
# COMPACT_ATOMS: atom_id res chain seq x y z
N ARG A 1 -24.06 -13.65 -46.82
CA ARG A 1 -22.67 -13.27 -46.47
C ARG A 1 -22.36 -11.92 -47.15
N ARG A 2 -21.62 -11.00 -46.51
CA ARG A 2 -21.18 -9.74 -47.17
C ARG A 2 -20.26 -10.09 -48.34
N LYS A 3 -20.33 -9.33 -49.45
CA LYS A 3 -19.51 -9.56 -50.65
C LYS A 3 -18.00 -9.47 -50.36
N ASN A 4 -17.59 -8.57 -49.46
CA ASN A 4 -16.21 -8.41 -49.00
C ASN A 4 -16.12 -8.71 -47.49
N ALA A 5 -16.21 -9.98 -47.11
CA ALA A 5 -16.15 -10.36 -45.70
C ALA A 5 -14.70 -10.28 -45.17
N ILE A 6 -14.51 -9.58 -44.05
CA ILE A 6 -13.25 -9.59 -43.29
C ILE A 6 -13.37 -10.68 -42.21
N LEU A 7 -12.44 -11.63 -42.21
CA LEU A 7 -12.36 -12.66 -41.17
C LEU A 7 -11.45 -12.16 -40.04
N THR A 8 -12.03 -11.85 -38.88
CA THR A 8 -11.26 -11.52 -37.68
C THR A 8 -10.79 -12.81 -37.00
N SER A 9 -9.50 -12.90 -36.71
CA SER A 9 -8.88 -14.03 -36.00
C SER A 9 -8.10 -13.49 -34.82
N ILE A 10 -8.03 -14.26 -33.74
CA ILE A 10 -7.24 -13.95 -32.54
C ILE A 10 -6.30 -15.12 -32.30
N ILE A 11 -5.01 -14.84 -32.15
CA ILE A 11 -4.01 -15.87 -31.85
C ILE A 11 -3.79 -15.93 -30.34
N SER A 12 -3.89 -17.13 -29.76
CA SER A 12 -3.59 -17.36 -28.35
C SER A 12 -2.19 -17.96 -28.22
N GLN A 13 -1.29 -17.23 -27.56
CA GLN A 13 0.12 -17.58 -27.35
C GLN A 13 0.50 -17.39 -25.88
N VAL A 14 1.79 -17.53 -25.57
CA VAL A 14 2.33 -17.15 -24.25
C VAL A 14 1.91 -15.72 -23.91
N THR A 15 1.54 -15.49 -22.66
CA THR A 15 1.11 -14.17 -22.22
C THR A 15 2.30 -13.25 -21.97
N PRO A 16 2.25 -11.97 -22.38
CA PRO A 16 1.07 -11.23 -22.86
C PRO A 16 0.69 -11.50 -24.32
N SER A 17 -0.61 -11.52 -24.60
CA SER A 17 -1.19 -11.74 -25.94
C SER A 17 -2.51 -10.98 -26.07
N GLU A 18 -2.98 -10.76 -27.31
CA GLU A 18 -4.30 -10.16 -27.55
C GLU A 18 -5.41 -10.90 -26.80
N SER A 19 -5.36 -12.23 -26.82
CA SER A 19 -6.34 -13.09 -26.16
C SER A 19 -6.35 -12.95 -24.63
N SER A 20 -5.20 -12.66 -24.01
CA SER A 20 -5.12 -12.47 -22.56
C SER A 20 -5.55 -11.07 -22.16
N LEU A 21 -5.15 -10.03 -22.90
CA LEU A 21 -5.62 -8.67 -22.62
C LEU A 21 -7.15 -8.54 -22.67
N ILE A 22 -7.81 -9.14 -23.67
CA ILE A 22 -9.28 -9.17 -23.74
C ILE A 22 -9.88 -9.86 -22.51
N LYS A 23 -9.31 -10.99 -22.08
CA LYS A 23 -9.75 -11.70 -20.86
C LYS A 23 -9.53 -10.85 -19.61
N ARG A 24 -8.42 -10.13 -19.51
CA ARG A 24 -8.08 -9.29 -18.37
C ARG A 24 -9.11 -8.18 -18.19
N VAL A 25 -9.41 -7.45 -19.26
CA VAL A 25 -10.42 -6.38 -19.29
C VAL A 25 -11.80 -6.89 -18.93
N ALA A 26 -12.13 -8.14 -19.27
CA ALA A 26 -13.40 -8.75 -18.90
C ALA A 26 -13.44 -9.30 -17.45
N LEU A 27 -12.37 -9.95 -16.99
CA LEU A 27 -12.37 -10.69 -15.72
C LEU A 27 -12.12 -9.79 -14.51
N GLU A 28 -11.23 -8.80 -14.59
CA GLU A 28 -10.95 -7.90 -13.46
C GLU A 28 -12.23 -7.20 -12.95
N PRO A 29 -13.10 -6.63 -13.80
CA PRO A 29 -14.38 -6.08 -13.36
C PRO A 29 -15.34 -7.12 -12.76
N VAL A 30 -15.32 -8.36 -13.27
CA VAL A 30 -16.17 -9.44 -12.72
C VAL A 30 -15.78 -9.75 -11.27
N PHE A 31 -14.47 -9.88 -10.99
CA PHE A 31 -13.99 -10.07 -9.61
C PHE A 31 -14.31 -8.86 -8.74
N LEU A 32 -14.03 -7.64 -9.22
CA LEU A 32 -14.30 -6.42 -8.48
C LEU A 32 -15.78 -6.30 -8.11
N ASN A 33 -16.67 -6.54 -9.07
CA ASN A 33 -18.12 -6.51 -8.86
C ASN A 33 -18.57 -7.62 -7.89
N HIS A 34 -18.02 -8.82 -8.00
CA HIS A 34 -18.31 -9.91 -7.06
C HIS A 34 -17.98 -9.51 -5.62
N LEU A 35 -16.77 -9.00 -5.37
CA LEU A 35 -16.33 -8.63 -4.02
C LEU A 35 -17.16 -7.46 -3.47
N ILE A 36 -17.37 -6.40 -4.26
CA ILE A 36 -18.02 -5.17 -3.77
C ILE A 36 -19.54 -5.30 -3.73
N LYS A 37 -20.16 -5.79 -4.81
CA LYS A 37 -21.63 -5.78 -4.96
C LYS A 37 -22.27 -7.07 -4.47
N ALA A 38 -21.72 -8.23 -4.84
CA ALA A 38 -22.33 -9.51 -4.46
C ALA A 38 -22.02 -9.88 -3.00
N MET A 39 -20.79 -9.68 -2.54
CA MET A 39 -20.39 -9.98 -1.16
C MET A 39 -20.51 -8.78 -0.20
N GLY A 40 -20.74 -7.58 -0.73
CA GLY A 40 -20.89 -6.36 0.07
C GLY A 40 -19.62 -5.88 0.75
N ILE A 41 -18.44 -6.32 0.29
CA ILE A 41 -17.16 -6.01 0.93
C ILE A 41 -16.75 -4.57 0.56
N LYS A 42 -16.86 -3.67 1.54
CA LYS A 42 -16.49 -2.27 1.39
C LYS A 42 -14.98 -2.12 1.57
N GLY A 43 -14.36 -1.25 0.78
CA GLY A 43 -12.93 -0.96 0.88
C GLY A 43 -12.05 -1.65 -0.17
N VAL A 44 -12.57 -2.63 -0.92
CA VAL A 44 -11.91 -3.11 -2.15
C VAL A 44 -11.96 -1.99 -3.19
N LYS A 45 -10.82 -1.66 -3.78
CA LYS A 45 -10.65 -0.57 -4.76
C LYS A 45 -10.39 -1.09 -6.17
N LYS A 46 -9.56 -2.12 -6.31
CA LYS A 46 -9.19 -2.71 -7.59
C LYS A 46 -8.95 -4.20 -7.43
N VAL A 47 -9.22 -4.96 -8.49
CA VAL A 47 -8.69 -6.33 -8.64
C VAL A 47 -7.84 -6.33 -9.89
N VAL A 48 -6.63 -6.88 -9.78
CA VAL A 48 -5.66 -7.00 -10.87
C VAL A 48 -5.30 -8.45 -11.05
N MET A 49 -5.26 -8.92 -12.29
CA MET A 49 -4.83 -10.27 -12.62
C MET A 49 -3.48 -10.22 -13.34
N HIS A 50 -2.46 -10.84 -12.77
CA HIS A 50 -1.11 -10.79 -13.32
C HIS A 50 -1.05 -11.55 -14.66
N GLU A 51 -0.57 -10.88 -15.71
CA GLU A 51 -0.59 -11.41 -17.08
C GLU A 51 0.68 -12.16 -17.47
N PRO A 52 1.90 -11.61 -17.34
CA PRO A 52 3.11 -12.22 -17.90
C PRO A 52 3.32 -13.64 -17.38
N LEU A 53 3.40 -14.62 -18.29
CA LEU A 53 3.57 -16.06 -18.03
C LEU A 53 2.48 -16.77 -17.20
N THR A 54 1.75 -16.07 -16.32
CA THR A 54 0.77 -16.66 -15.38
C THR A 54 -0.65 -16.76 -15.92
N ASN A 55 -0.90 -16.18 -17.11
CA ASN A 55 -2.18 -16.25 -17.82
C ASN A 55 -3.40 -15.78 -16.97
N LEU A 56 -3.21 -14.71 -16.19
CA LEU A 56 -4.21 -13.98 -15.40
C LEU A 56 -4.77 -14.78 -14.21
N ARG A 57 -5.41 -15.91 -14.48
CA ARG A 57 -6.23 -16.68 -13.54
C ARG A 57 -5.45 -17.14 -12.31
N LYS A 58 -4.17 -17.45 -12.46
CA LYS A 58 -3.40 -18.06 -11.38
C LYS A 58 -3.07 -17.06 -10.27
N VAL A 59 -2.79 -15.80 -10.59
CA VAL A 59 -2.32 -14.80 -9.63
C VAL A 59 -3.24 -13.58 -9.67
N ILE A 60 -3.90 -13.32 -8.54
CA ILE A 60 -4.88 -12.25 -8.39
C ILE A 60 -4.44 -11.35 -7.24
N SER A 61 -4.35 -10.05 -7.51
CA SER A 61 -4.07 -9.05 -6.49
C SER A 61 -5.32 -8.22 -6.23
N ILE A 62 -5.64 -7.98 -4.96
CA ILE A 62 -6.76 -7.18 -4.51
C ILE A 62 -6.19 -5.93 -3.84
N VAL A 63 -6.45 -4.77 -4.42
CA VAL A 63 -6.09 -3.49 -3.83
C VAL A 63 -7.20 -3.06 -2.89
N VAL A 64 -6.86 -2.86 -1.62
CA VAL A 64 -7.79 -2.50 -0.55
C VAL A 64 -7.39 -1.20 0.13
N ASP A 65 -8.38 -0.50 0.69
CA ASP A 65 -8.18 0.68 1.51
C ASP A 65 -7.30 0.35 2.74
N ARG A 66 -6.41 1.27 3.10
CA ARG A 66 -5.54 1.12 4.28
C ARG A 66 -6.32 0.93 5.59
N LYS A 67 -7.52 1.51 5.70
CA LYS A 67 -8.34 1.44 6.91
C LYS A 67 -9.32 0.25 6.90
N MET A 68 -9.23 -0.62 5.90
CA MET A 68 -10.11 -1.78 5.81
C MET A 68 -9.83 -2.74 6.98
N PRO A 69 -10.86 -3.15 7.74
CA PRO A 69 -10.67 -4.12 8.82
C PRO A 69 -10.09 -5.43 8.29
N GLN A 70 -9.17 -6.03 9.04
CA GLN A 70 -8.49 -7.27 8.64
C GLN A 70 -9.48 -8.41 8.32
N THR A 71 -10.62 -8.47 9.04
CA THR A 71 -11.68 -9.44 8.76
C THR A 71 -12.27 -9.29 7.35
N GLU A 72 -12.43 -8.05 6.87
CA GLU A 72 -12.93 -7.79 5.52
C GLU A 72 -11.85 -8.09 4.46
N VAL A 73 -10.57 -7.86 4.78
CA VAL A 73 -9.43 -8.24 3.90
C VAL A 73 -9.45 -9.75 3.67
N TRP A 74 -9.57 -10.54 4.74
CA TRP A 74 -9.70 -11.99 4.64
C TRP A 74 -10.95 -12.41 3.86
N ARG A 75 -12.11 -11.80 4.12
CA ARG A 75 -13.32 -12.06 3.33
C ARG A 75 -13.09 -11.82 1.83
N ALA A 76 -12.33 -10.78 1.47
CA ALA A 76 -12.00 -10.50 0.07
C ALA A 76 -11.08 -11.57 -0.53
N LEU A 77 -10.05 -12.00 0.22
CA LEU A 77 -9.15 -13.07 -0.19
C LEU A 77 -9.90 -14.39 -0.46
N TYR A 78 -10.78 -14.81 0.47
CA TYR A 78 -11.61 -16.01 0.30
C TYR A 78 -12.60 -15.89 -0.85
N GLY A 79 -13.25 -14.73 -1.00
CA GLY A 79 -14.18 -14.45 -2.10
C GLY A 79 -13.51 -14.56 -3.47
N ALA A 80 -12.33 -13.96 -3.62
CA ALA A 80 -11.58 -14.05 -4.88
C ALA A 80 -11.08 -15.48 -5.15
N ALA A 81 -10.63 -16.21 -4.13
CA ALA A 81 -10.14 -17.58 -4.31
C ALA A 81 -11.23 -18.57 -4.78
N SER A 82 -12.49 -18.31 -4.43
CA SER A 82 -13.62 -19.20 -4.69
C SER A 82 -14.47 -18.85 -5.92
N LEU A 83 -14.40 -17.61 -6.43
CA LEU A 83 -15.27 -17.15 -7.52
C LEU A 83 -15.12 -17.97 -8.81
N LEU A 84 -13.89 -18.31 -9.21
CA LEU A 84 -13.62 -19.05 -10.44
C LEU A 84 -12.89 -20.35 -10.12
N ARG A 85 -13.46 -21.49 -10.54
CA ARG A 85 -12.85 -22.83 -10.40
C ARG A 85 -11.39 -22.88 -10.84
N SER A 86 -11.06 -22.21 -11.94
CA SER A 86 -9.69 -22.17 -12.50
C SER A 86 -8.84 -20.97 -12.05
N GLY A 87 -9.41 -20.01 -11.29
CA GLY A 87 -8.75 -18.79 -10.85
C GLY A 87 -8.46 -18.70 -9.35
N GLY A 88 -7.49 -17.89 -8.94
CA GLY A 88 -7.16 -17.66 -7.53
C GLY A 88 -6.25 -18.72 -6.92
N LYS A 89 -5.23 -19.20 -7.65
CA LYS A 89 -4.21 -20.09 -7.10
C LYS A 89 -3.32 -19.35 -6.09
N MET A 90 -2.99 -18.10 -6.38
CA MET A 90 -2.35 -17.17 -5.46
C MET A 90 -3.19 -15.90 -5.43
N VAL A 91 -3.65 -15.52 -4.25
CA VAL A 91 -4.47 -14.32 -4.03
C VAL A 91 -3.78 -13.44 -3.01
N ILE A 92 -3.50 -12.18 -3.38
CA ILE A 92 -2.69 -11.27 -2.57
C ILE A 92 -3.52 -10.01 -2.31
N ALA A 93 -3.67 -9.61 -1.05
CA ALA A 93 -4.26 -8.33 -0.69
C ALA A 93 -3.14 -7.32 -0.43
N VAL A 94 -3.22 -6.12 -1.02
CA VAL A 94 -2.27 -5.02 -0.85
C VAL A 94 -3.00 -3.70 -0.69
N ASN A 95 -2.34 -2.67 -0.16
CA ASN A 95 -2.96 -1.34 -0.07
C ASN A 95 -2.80 -0.52 -1.37
N GLU A 96 -3.49 0.61 -1.42
CA GLU A 96 -3.57 1.54 -2.57
C GLU A 96 -2.23 2.10 -3.05
N ASP A 97 -1.18 2.00 -2.23
CA ASP A 97 0.17 2.47 -2.53
C ASP A 97 1.02 1.45 -3.30
N ILE A 98 0.53 0.21 -3.44
CA ILE A 98 1.18 -0.86 -4.20
C ILE A 98 0.53 -0.97 -5.57
N ASP A 99 1.34 -0.82 -6.63
CA ASP A 99 0.91 -1.13 -7.98
C ASP A 99 1.04 -2.64 -8.26
N PRO A 100 -0.07 -3.38 -8.44
CA PRO A 100 0.01 -4.83 -8.64
C PRO A 100 0.51 -5.26 -10.02
N ASP A 101 0.61 -4.33 -10.98
CA ASP A 101 1.25 -4.60 -12.27
C ASP A 101 2.79 -4.60 -12.16
N ASN A 102 3.35 -4.08 -11.06
CA ASN A 102 4.77 -4.18 -10.73
C ASN A 102 5.02 -5.39 -9.79
N ALA A 103 5.66 -6.44 -10.30
CA ALA A 103 5.99 -7.63 -9.52
C ALA A 103 6.95 -7.33 -8.35
N ASP A 104 7.89 -6.39 -8.52
CA ASP A 104 8.83 -6.00 -7.46
C ASP A 104 8.09 -5.32 -6.31
N ALA A 105 7.08 -4.50 -6.61
CA ALA A 105 6.23 -3.86 -5.60
C ALA A 105 5.42 -4.90 -4.81
N LEU A 106 4.90 -5.94 -5.47
CA LEU A 106 4.23 -7.06 -4.81
C LEU A 106 5.20 -7.86 -3.91
N LEU A 107 6.38 -8.20 -4.41
CA LEU A 107 7.40 -8.93 -3.64
C LEU A 107 7.84 -8.12 -2.42
N TRP A 108 8.05 -6.81 -2.58
CA TRP A 108 8.35 -5.91 -1.48
C TRP A 108 7.22 -5.87 -0.45
N ALA A 109 5.97 -5.69 -0.87
CA ALA A 109 4.83 -5.66 0.05
C ALA A 109 4.70 -6.97 0.83
N MET A 110 4.84 -8.13 0.17
CA MET A 110 4.80 -9.43 0.85
C MET A 110 5.96 -9.61 1.83
N SER A 111 7.17 -9.18 1.47
CA SER A 111 8.35 -9.40 2.30
C SER A 111 8.40 -8.51 3.54
N TYR A 112 7.91 -7.27 3.43
CA TYR A 112 8.01 -6.28 4.50
C TYR A 112 6.71 -6.11 5.31
N ARG A 113 5.55 -6.45 4.76
CA ARG A 113 4.25 -6.21 5.40
C ARG A 113 3.51 -7.46 5.86
N ALA A 114 3.91 -8.64 5.40
CA ALA A 114 3.28 -9.90 5.81
C ALA A 114 4.20 -10.69 6.73
N ASN A 115 3.67 -11.10 7.87
CA ASN A 115 4.26 -12.15 8.68
C ASN A 115 3.72 -13.49 8.18
N PHE A 116 4.57 -14.31 7.56
CA PHE A 116 4.12 -15.56 6.92
C PHE A 116 3.54 -16.62 7.88
N ALA A 117 3.76 -16.48 9.18
CA ALA A 117 3.10 -17.34 10.17
C ALA A 117 1.67 -16.87 10.52
N LEU A 118 1.33 -15.60 10.26
CA LEU A 118 0.06 -14.98 10.66
C LEU A 118 -0.82 -14.58 9.47
N ASP A 119 -0.20 -14.16 8.38
CA ASP A 119 -0.85 -13.47 7.26
C ASP A 119 -1.00 -14.35 6.01
N LEU A 120 -0.74 -15.65 6.13
CA LEU A 120 -0.88 -16.63 5.05
C LEU A 120 -1.93 -17.68 5.40
N GLN A 121 -2.71 -18.07 4.39
CA GLN A 121 -3.62 -19.20 4.49
C GLN A 121 -3.52 -20.07 3.24
N VAL A 122 -3.34 -21.38 3.44
CA VAL A 122 -3.44 -22.37 2.36
C VAL A 122 -4.83 -22.97 2.37
N LEU A 123 -5.50 -22.96 1.21
CA LEU A 123 -6.75 -23.67 0.98
C LEU A 123 -6.46 -24.94 0.18
N GLN A 124 -6.81 -26.08 0.75
CA GLN A 124 -6.59 -27.39 0.13
C GLN A 124 -7.71 -27.74 -0.85
N ASN A 125 -7.54 -28.86 -1.55
CA ASN A 125 -8.58 -29.52 -2.33
C ASN A 125 -9.13 -28.70 -3.51
N ARG A 126 -8.28 -27.87 -4.10
CA ARG A 126 -8.61 -27.07 -5.28
C ARG A 126 -8.52 -27.93 -6.55
N ASP A 127 -9.37 -27.65 -7.53
CA ASP A 127 -9.20 -28.17 -8.88
C ASP A 127 -7.91 -27.61 -9.54
N PRO A 128 -7.07 -28.45 -10.19
CA PRO A 128 -5.81 -28.02 -10.80
C PRO A 128 -6.01 -27.07 -12.00
N GLY A 129 -7.20 -27.07 -12.59
CA GLY A 129 -7.55 -26.27 -13.76
C GLY A 129 -6.78 -26.68 -15.02
N HIS A 130 -6.52 -25.69 -15.87
CA HIS A 130 -5.76 -25.87 -17.10
C HIS A 130 -4.25 -25.76 -16.80
N GLY A 131 -3.48 -26.76 -17.25
CA GLY A 131 -2.03 -26.84 -17.08
C GLY A 131 -1.55 -28.28 -16.95
N PRO A 132 -0.22 -28.51 -16.93
CA PRO A 132 0.35 -29.83 -16.69
C PRO A 132 -0.12 -30.42 -15.36
N ARG A 133 -0.56 -31.68 -15.39
CA ARG A 133 -1.01 -32.39 -14.19
C ARG A 133 0.14 -33.21 -13.61
N SER A 134 0.29 -33.15 -12.28
CA SER A 134 1.26 -33.97 -11.56
C SER A 134 0.56 -35.16 -10.89
N PRO A 135 1.02 -36.41 -11.12
CA PRO A 135 0.51 -37.58 -10.41
C PRO A 135 0.68 -37.49 -8.89
N ARG A 136 1.69 -36.73 -8.42
CA ARG A 136 2.01 -36.54 -7.00
C ARG A 136 0.81 -36.05 -6.18
N ASN A 137 -0.04 -35.21 -6.76
CA ASN A 137 -1.07 -34.50 -6.01
C ASN A 137 -2.44 -35.18 -6.10
N GLY A 138 -2.54 -36.40 -6.64
CA GLY A 138 -3.81 -37.12 -6.75
C GLY A 138 -4.88 -36.37 -7.56
N GLY A 139 -4.47 -35.47 -8.46
CA GLY A 139 -5.39 -34.64 -9.25
C GLY A 139 -5.93 -33.40 -8.53
N MET A 140 -5.41 -33.05 -7.36
CA MET A 140 -5.78 -31.83 -6.61
C MET A 140 -4.66 -30.79 -6.59
N ASP A 141 -5.01 -29.55 -6.27
CA ASP A 141 -4.10 -28.40 -6.10
C ASP A 141 -4.50 -27.63 -4.83
N SER A 142 -3.80 -26.54 -4.53
CA SER A 142 -4.13 -25.65 -3.41
C SER A 142 -4.12 -24.18 -3.82
N SER A 143 -4.84 -23.34 -3.08
CA SER A 143 -4.73 -21.88 -3.16
C SER A 143 -3.87 -21.35 -2.01
N LEU A 144 -3.08 -20.32 -2.27
CA LEU A 144 -2.37 -19.52 -1.26
C LEU A 144 -3.00 -18.13 -1.19
N LEU A 145 -3.45 -17.74 0.00
CA LEU A 145 -3.93 -16.41 0.31
C LEU A 145 -2.88 -15.68 1.12
N ILE A 146 -2.63 -14.42 0.78
CA ILE A 146 -1.60 -13.59 1.41
C ILE A 146 -2.21 -12.23 1.73
N ASP A 147 -2.26 -11.88 3.02
CA ASP A 147 -2.52 -10.52 3.46
C ASP A 147 -1.19 -9.75 3.49
N ALA A 148 -0.89 -9.00 2.42
CA ALA A 148 0.27 -8.11 2.32
C ALA A 148 -0.11 -6.63 2.52
N THR A 149 -1.21 -6.35 3.21
CA THR A 149 -1.55 -5.00 3.65
C THR A 149 -0.58 -4.52 4.73
N LEU A 150 -0.49 -3.22 4.95
CA LEU A 150 0.33 -2.57 5.96
C LEU A 150 -0.41 -2.59 7.30
N LYS A 151 0.13 -3.32 8.29
CA LYS A 151 -0.50 -3.52 9.60
C LYS A 151 -0.18 -2.38 10.57
N ASP A 152 1.02 -1.82 10.46
CA ASP A 152 1.54 -0.74 11.30
C ASP A 152 2.12 0.39 10.45
N ASP A 153 2.16 1.59 11.02
CA ASP A 153 2.81 2.73 10.38
C ASP A 153 4.31 2.49 10.21
N PHE A 154 4.80 2.61 8.98
CA PHE A 154 6.22 2.44 8.63
C PHE A 154 6.87 3.78 8.27
N PRO A 155 8.22 3.87 8.32
CA PRO A 155 8.93 4.99 7.74
C PRO A 155 8.61 5.15 6.25
N PRO A 156 8.69 6.37 5.69
CA PRO A 156 8.49 6.56 4.25
C PRO A 156 9.46 5.73 3.42
N ILE A 157 9.07 5.39 2.20
CA ILE A 157 9.99 4.76 1.25
C ILE A 157 11.17 5.69 1.03
N ALA A 158 12.38 5.13 1.04
CA ALA A 158 13.66 5.83 0.90
C ALA A 158 13.91 6.33 -0.54
N LEU A 159 12.95 7.06 -1.09
CA LEU A 159 13.02 7.75 -2.36
C LEU A 159 12.91 9.26 -2.12
N PRO A 160 13.52 10.10 -2.99
CA PRO A 160 13.39 11.55 -2.88
C PRO A 160 11.92 11.99 -2.92
N LYS A 161 11.62 13.13 -2.28
CA LYS A 161 10.31 13.76 -2.38
C LYS A 161 10.00 14.15 -3.83
N LYS A 162 8.70 14.21 -4.14
CA LYS A 162 8.17 14.54 -5.47
C LYS A 162 8.82 15.79 -6.08
N GLU A 163 8.97 16.86 -5.31
CA GLU A 163 9.56 18.13 -5.78
C GLU A 163 10.98 17.96 -6.36
N PHE A 164 11.82 17.11 -5.75
CA PHE A 164 13.16 16.85 -6.23
C PHE A 164 13.15 16.00 -7.50
N MET A 165 12.26 15.00 -7.56
CA MET A 165 12.12 14.15 -8.74
C MET A 165 11.58 14.93 -9.95
N GLU A 166 10.62 15.83 -9.74
CA GLU A 166 10.08 16.70 -10.79
C GLU A 166 11.12 17.73 -11.26
N ASN A 167 11.88 18.33 -10.35
CA ASN A 167 12.96 19.23 -10.72
C ASN A 167 14.08 18.51 -11.51
N ALA A 168 14.47 17.32 -11.06
CA ALA A 168 15.45 16.49 -11.77
C ALA A 168 14.97 16.13 -13.18
N LYS A 169 13.67 15.83 -13.34
CA LYS A 169 13.04 15.57 -14.64
C LYS A 169 13.11 16.79 -15.56
N ALA A 170 12.83 17.99 -15.05
CA ALA A 170 12.91 19.23 -15.83
C ALA A 170 14.34 19.49 -16.34
N ILE A 171 15.34 19.33 -15.47
CA ILE A 171 16.76 19.46 -15.85
C ILE A 171 17.13 18.40 -16.90
N TRP A 172 16.67 17.15 -16.74
CA TRP A 172 16.93 16.08 -17.70
C TRP A 172 16.38 16.39 -19.09
N GLU A 173 15.18 16.95 -19.16
CA GLU A 173 14.52 17.39 -20.39
C GLU A 173 15.22 18.60 -21.02
N GLU A 174 15.66 19.57 -20.21
CA GLU A 174 16.44 20.73 -20.65
C GLU A 174 17.78 20.32 -21.30
N LEU A 175 18.45 19.33 -20.72
CA LEU A 175 19.70 18.78 -21.25
C LEU A 175 19.54 17.94 -22.52
N GLY A 176 18.30 17.73 -23.01
CA GLY A 176 18.03 16.97 -24.23
C GLY A 176 18.37 15.47 -24.11
N LEU A 177 18.37 14.93 -22.89
CA LEU A 177 18.69 13.53 -22.64
C LEU A 177 17.57 12.58 -23.11
N PRO A 178 17.85 11.27 -23.25
CA PRO A 178 16.86 10.31 -23.72
C PRO A 178 15.55 10.33 -22.91
N LYS A 179 14.43 10.07 -23.59
CA LYS A 179 13.10 10.10 -22.96
C LYS A 179 13.04 9.20 -21.72
N LEU A 180 12.71 9.81 -20.58
CA LEU A 180 12.55 9.09 -19.33
C LEU A 180 11.41 8.08 -19.40
N LYS A 181 11.61 6.93 -18.76
CA LYS A 181 10.58 5.92 -18.49
C LYS A 181 10.52 5.70 -16.97
N PRO A 182 9.87 6.61 -16.21
CA PRO A 182 9.78 6.47 -14.77
C PRO A 182 9.07 5.18 -14.39
N GLU A 183 9.61 4.47 -13.40
CA GLU A 183 9.00 3.27 -12.83
C GLU A 183 8.22 3.63 -11.56
N SER A 184 7.22 2.82 -11.22
CA SER A 184 6.42 3.01 -10.02
C SER A 184 7.05 2.25 -8.83
N PRO A 185 7.24 2.87 -7.66
CA PRO A 185 6.93 4.27 -7.34
C PRO A 185 8.02 5.25 -7.81
N TRP A 186 7.62 6.38 -8.40
CA TRP A 186 8.57 7.38 -8.90
C TRP A 186 9.19 8.23 -7.77
N PHE A 187 8.46 8.50 -6.70
CA PHE A 187 8.94 9.31 -5.57
C PHE A 187 8.52 8.72 -4.22
N GLY A 188 9.20 9.16 -3.17
CA GLY A 188 8.91 8.73 -1.80
C GLY A 188 7.56 9.23 -1.32
N TYR A 189 6.85 8.38 -0.57
CA TYR A 189 5.59 8.71 0.06
C TYR A 189 5.58 8.23 1.51
N SER A 190 4.73 8.85 2.32
CA SER A 190 4.63 8.52 3.74
C SER A 190 3.88 7.21 3.95
N LEU A 191 4.45 6.35 4.79
CA LEU A 191 3.79 5.15 5.30
C LEU A 191 3.28 5.34 6.74
N GLY A 192 3.24 6.57 7.25
CA GLY A 192 2.66 6.92 8.56
C GLY A 192 3.69 7.26 9.63
N ASP A 193 4.84 6.57 9.68
CA ASP A 193 5.87 6.79 10.70
C ASP A 193 6.86 7.89 10.28
N TRP A 194 6.35 9.12 10.14
CA TRP A 194 7.14 10.30 9.85
C TRP A 194 6.76 11.47 10.76
N SER A 195 7.54 11.65 11.82
CA SER A 195 7.30 12.70 12.81
C SER A 195 7.69 14.11 12.32
N GLU A 196 7.16 15.14 12.97
CA GLU A 196 7.57 16.54 12.71
C GLU A 196 9.08 16.75 12.93
N ARG A 197 9.66 16.02 13.89
CA ARG A 197 11.11 16.01 14.11
C ARG A 197 11.86 15.47 12.88
N ASN A 198 11.39 14.36 12.30
CA ASN A 198 12.01 13.79 11.10
C ASN A 198 11.93 14.77 9.92
N GLU A 199 10.80 15.47 9.77
CA GLU A 199 10.63 16.50 8.76
C GLU A 199 11.61 17.67 8.94
N GLN A 200 11.79 18.17 10.18
CA GLN A 200 12.78 19.22 10.47
C GLN A 200 14.22 18.78 10.16
N MET A 201 14.57 17.54 10.52
CA MET A 201 15.88 16.97 10.21
C MET A 201 16.11 16.86 8.70
N ALA A 202 15.09 16.43 7.95
CA ALA A 202 15.16 16.35 6.49
C ALA A 202 15.33 17.73 5.85
N GLN A 203 14.61 18.76 6.33
CA GLN A 203 14.76 20.13 5.84
C GLN A 203 16.17 20.70 6.10
N ARG A 204 16.76 20.42 7.26
CA ARG A 204 18.16 20.78 7.53
C ARG A 204 19.12 20.09 6.57
N ALA A 205 18.91 18.81 6.28
CA ALA A 205 19.73 18.08 5.32
C ALA A 205 19.68 18.71 3.93
N VAL A 206 18.49 19.09 3.45
CA VAL A 206 18.32 19.79 2.15
C VAL A 206 19.07 21.13 2.13
N LYS A 207 19.11 21.86 3.26
CA LYS A 207 19.84 23.14 3.38
C LYS A 207 21.35 23.00 3.57
N GLY A 208 21.86 21.78 3.79
CA GLY A 208 23.26 21.53 4.16
C GLY A 208 23.55 21.64 5.66
N ASP A 209 22.54 21.92 6.49
CA ASP A 209 22.66 22.12 7.94
C ASP A 209 22.55 20.79 8.75
N TYR A 210 22.88 19.65 8.15
CA TYR A 210 22.70 18.33 8.79
C TYR A 210 23.56 18.13 10.05
N PHE A 211 24.65 18.88 10.22
CA PHE A 211 25.47 18.85 11.44
C PHE A 211 24.70 19.28 12.69
N ILE A 212 23.76 20.22 12.58
CA ILE A 212 22.90 20.65 13.70
C ILE A 212 22.11 19.46 14.25
N THR A 213 21.59 18.62 13.37
CA THR A 213 20.89 17.38 13.75
C THR A 213 21.85 16.41 14.46
N GLY A 214 23.09 16.30 14.00
CA GLY A 214 24.12 15.49 14.66
C GLY A 214 24.41 15.94 16.09
N GLU A 215 24.53 17.24 16.33
CA GLU A 215 24.72 17.82 17.67
C GLU A 215 23.53 17.57 18.59
N GLU A 216 22.30 17.66 18.08
CA GLU A 216 21.09 17.34 18.83
C GLU A 216 21.02 15.84 19.20
N ILE A 217 21.37 14.95 18.27
CA ILE A 217 21.38 13.51 18.51
C ILE A 217 22.48 13.12 19.51
N ALA A 218 23.65 13.76 19.45
CA ALA A 218 24.74 13.49 20.38
C ALA A 218 24.34 13.75 21.86
N LYS A 219 23.48 14.73 22.11
CA LYS A 219 22.93 15.03 23.44
C LYS A 219 21.96 13.96 23.96
N MET A 220 21.45 13.09 23.09
CA MET A 220 20.52 12.02 23.45
C MET A 220 21.20 10.66 23.72
N ARG A 221 22.53 10.59 23.72
CA ARG A 221 23.26 9.34 23.98
C ARG A 221 22.97 8.85 25.40
N ARG A 222 22.55 7.60 25.50
CA ARG A 222 22.16 6.92 26.75
C ARG A 222 22.87 5.57 26.87
N LYS A 223 23.07 5.11 28.11
CA LYS A 223 23.71 3.81 28.43
C LYS A 223 22.74 2.81 29.07
N ASP A 224 21.53 3.26 29.39
CA ASP A 224 20.50 2.55 30.13
C ASP A 224 19.36 2.05 29.22
N VAL A 225 19.55 2.13 27.91
CA VAL A 225 18.65 1.55 26.90
C VAL A 225 19.41 0.53 26.07
N ALA A 226 18.71 -0.53 25.65
CA ALA A 226 19.29 -1.52 24.76
C ALA A 226 19.63 -0.87 23.39
N MET A 227 20.69 -1.37 22.76
CA MET A 227 21.06 -0.96 21.41
C MET A 227 19.91 -1.24 20.44
N ASN A 228 19.69 -0.35 19.47
CA ASN A 228 18.58 -0.38 18.50
C ASN A 228 17.16 -0.27 19.11
N THR A 229 17.03 0.22 20.35
CA THR A 229 15.71 0.57 20.88
C THR A 229 15.13 1.73 20.07
N GLU A 230 13.91 1.55 19.56
CA GLU A 230 13.17 2.55 18.81
C GLU A 230 13.02 3.86 19.59
N ILE A 231 13.47 4.98 18.99
CA ILE A 231 13.47 6.31 19.63
C ILE A 231 12.04 6.70 20.08
N LYS A 232 11.03 6.31 19.31
CA LYS A 232 9.62 6.56 19.65
C LYS A 232 9.21 5.95 20.99
N HIS A 233 9.71 4.77 21.34
CA HIS A 233 9.38 4.12 22.62
C HIS A 233 10.11 4.76 23.80
N VAL A 234 11.35 5.20 23.59
CA VAL A 234 12.13 5.94 24.59
C VAL A 234 11.47 7.30 24.91
N MET A 235 11.11 8.04 23.87
CA MET A 235 10.47 9.35 23.97
C MET A 235 9.04 9.29 24.53
N ALA A 236 8.28 8.23 24.22
CA ALA A 236 6.92 8.06 24.73
C ALA A 236 6.89 7.89 26.27
N HIS A 237 7.86 7.17 26.83
CA HIS A 237 8.05 7.07 28.29
C HIS A 237 8.50 8.39 28.92
N GLU A 238 9.23 9.23 28.18
CA GLU A 238 9.66 10.57 28.61
C GLU A 238 8.61 11.68 28.32
N GLY A 239 7.46 11.31 27.74
CA GLY A 239 6.36 12.15 27.24
C GLY A 239 5.62 13.02 28.26
N ARG A 240 6.25 13.38 29.38
CA ARG A 240 5.87 14.54 30.21
C ARG A 240 6.98 15.57 30.41
N GLN A 241 8.24 15.31 30.05
CA GLN A 241 9.35 16.21 30.36
C GLN A 241 10.00 16.91 29.16
N ALA A 242 9.97 16.34 27.94
CA ALA A 242 10.81 16.80 26.84
C ALA A 242 10.19 17.78 25.80
N LEU A 243 9.06 18.45 26.09
CA LEU A 243 8.57 19.52 25.22
C LEU A 243 9.19 20.88 25.64
N PRO A 244 9.88 21.61 24.75
CA PRO A 244 10.43 22.92 25.07
C PRO A 244 9.31 23.90 25.44
N GLU A 245 9.48 24.64 26.54
CA GLU A 245 8.43 25.45 27.20
C GLU A 245 7.68 26.42 26.26
N LYS A 246 8.33 26.90 25.19
CA LYS A 246 7.71 27.78 24.18
C LYS A 246 6.53 27.12 23.44
N SER A 247 6.54 25.80 23.27
CA SER A 247 5.43 25.05 22.66
C SER A 247 4.26 24.84 23.63
N LYS A 248 4.56 24.66 24.92
CA LYS A 248 3.56 24.53 26.00
C LYS A 248 2.74 25.82 26.18
N ALA A 249 3.36 26.98 26.00
CA ALA A 249 2.69 28.28 26.05
C ALA A 249 1.69 28.48 24.88
N LYS A 250 2.10 28.15 23.64
CA LYS A 250 1.20 28.24 22.47
C LYS A 250 0.05 27.23 22.51
N ALA A 251 0.29 26.02 23.03
CA ALA A 251 -0.75 25.01 23.22
C ALA A 251 -1.74 25.39 24.32
N LYS A 252 -1.28 25.86 25.48
CA LYS A 252 -2.16 26.36 26.57
C LYS A 252 -2.96 27.59 26.14
N ALA A 253 -2.36 28.53 25.40
CA ALA A 253 -3.05 29.71 24.90
C ALA A 253 -4.18 29.33 23.91
N LYS A 254 -3.92 28.41 22.96
CA LYS A 254 -4.96 27.95 22.01
C LYS A 254 -6.10 27.19 22.70
N VAL A 255 -5.81 26.42 23.73
CA VAL A 255 -6.82 25.68 24.50
C VAL A 255 -7.69 26.63 25.35
N ASN A 256 -7.10 27.63 26.01
CA ASN A 256 -7.85 28.62 26.78
C ASN A 256 -8.73 29.51 25.89
N VAL A 257 -8.27 29.89 24.70
CA VAL A 257 -9.08 30.64 23.72
C VAL A 257 -10.25 29.80 23.19
N LYS A 258 -10.06 28.50 22.96
CA LYS A 258 -11.15 27.59 22.55
C LYS A 258 -12.19 27.36 23.65
N MET A 259 -11.76 27.24 24.91
CA MET A 259 -12.67 27.07 26.05
C MET A 259 -13.46 28.33 26.36
N THR A 260 -12.83 29.50 26.31
CA THR A 260 -13.53 30.80 26.50
C THR A 260 -14.52 31.10 25.38
N ALA A 261 -14.19 30.75 24.13
CA ALA A 261 -15.13 30.86 23.00
C ALA A 261 -16.33 29.89 23.11
N LYS A 262 -16.12 28.68 23.65
CA LYS A 262 -17.18 27.69 23.86
C LYS A 262 -18.09 28.07 25.04
N ALA A 263 -17.54 28.65 26.10
CA ALA A 263 -18.29 29.15 27.25
C ALA A 263 -19.18 30.37 26.89
N LYS A 264 -18.67 31.32 26.09
CA LYS A 264 -19.48 32.46 25.63
C LYS A 264 -20.68 32.03 24.77
N LYS A 265 -20.48 31.07 23.86
CA LYS A 265 -21.56 30.50 23.04
C LYS A 265 -22.64 29.76 23.84
N SER A 266 -22.29 29.10 24.95
CA SER A 266 -23.29 28.45 25.81
C SER A 266 -24.11 29.43 26.64
N THR A 267 -23.55 30.57 27.03
CA THR A 267 -24.28 31.61 27.78
C THR A 267 -25.22 32.45 26.91
N GLU A 268 -24.93 32.65 25.63
CA GLU A 268 -25.85 33.35 24.71
C GLU A 268 -27.07 32.49 24.35
N ASN A 269 -26.90 31.18 24.17
CA ASN A 269 -28.02 30.28 23.86
C ASN A 269 -28.98 30.02 25.03
N ASN A 270 -28.59 30.34 26.27
CA ASN A 270 -29.44 30.17 27.46
C ASN A 270 -30.20 31.44 27.86
N LYS A 271 -30.02 32.56 27.15
CA LYS A 271 -30.81 33.79 27.35
C LYS A 271 -31.95 33.96 26.34
N VAL A 272 -32.09 33.03 25.39
CA VAL A 272 -33.17 33.00 24.39
C VAL A 272 -33.90 31.67 24.51
N ARG A 273 -34.53 31.45 25.67
CA ARG A 273 -35.60 30.48 25.88
C ARG A 273 -36.50 31.00 27.01
#